data_AF-K9PMQ4-F1
#
_entry.id   AF-K9PMQ4-F1
#
_cell.length_a   1.000
_cell.length_b   1.000
_cell.length_c   1.000
_cell.angle_alpha   90.00
_cell.angle_beta   90.00
_cell.angle_gamma   90.00
#
_symmetry.space_group_name_H-M   'P 1'
#
loop_
_entity.id
_entity.type
_entity.pdbx_description
1 polymer ?
#
loop_
_entity_poly.entity_id
_entity_poly.type
_entity_poly.pdbx_seq_one_letter_code
_entity_poly.pdbx_strand_id
1 'polypeptide(L)'
;MKFQLLLGSLFSQMKGRHWWIGILLWFVLVAPAQASVILRVAIERNVNQAKVGSSTTATVKDSTGRSLGQLPAMSSFYAQAVPGGVALDKWQSGLFWIEPTGKGFVYIGDRWYRGRTLVLPTEKGLTVVNWVDLEEYLYSVIGGEMDSSWPQEALKAQAIAARTFALYEREKQRNRNPVYDLGASPDRWQIYKGVISESPNTYTAVDTTAGQVLTYNNKIILSVFHACSGGHTENVEDVWGSKEPYLRAVQDYDQNISECNWVKTFSPAEISSRISGVGNVRDVVAEAFSPFRSVKALKIIGDQGTKVLQGEDVRTALRLKSTRFSVNKGANGSFVLQGLGYGHGLGMSQWGAYNLAQRGANHLQILGHYYQGVSLTPIQPK
;
A
#
# COMPACT_ATOMS: atom_id res chain seq x y z
N MET A 1 -18.69 30.90 -37.44
CA MET A 1 -19.99 30.21 -37.49
C MET A 1 -20.06 29.25 -36.32
N LYS A 2 -20.47 29.70 -35.12
CA LYS A 2 -21.84 29.60 -34.58
C LYS A 2 -22.48 28.22 -34.80
N PHE A 3 -22.19 27.26 -33.91
CA PHE A 3 -23.02 26.09 -33.65
C PHE A 3 -23.80 26.34 -32.35
N GLN A 4 -24.79 27.22 -32.45
CA GLN A 4 -25.93 27.31 -31.55
C GLN A 4 -27.14 26.84 -32.35
N LEU A 5 -28.06 26.14 -31.69
CA LEU A 5 -29.38 25.66 -32.14
C LEU A 5 -29.43 24.16 -32.50
N LEU A 6 -29.70 23.35 -31.48
CA LEU A 6 -30.71 22.28 -31.52
C LEU A 6 -31.01 21.82 -30.08
N LEU A 7 -31.50 22.75 -29.25
CA LEU A 7 -31.97 22.45 -27.89
C LEU A 7 -33.34 23.09 -27.57
N GLY A 8 -34.03 23.63 -28.58
CA GLY A 8 -35.26 24.40 -28.40
C GLY A 8 -36.58 23.67 -28.65
N SER A 9 -36.60 22.45 -29.19
CA SER A 9 -37.84 21.84 -29.69
C SER A 9 -38.37 20.63 -28.91
N LEU A 10 -37.67 20.13 -27.89
CA LEU A 10 -38.18 18.97 -27.12
C LEU A 10 -39.07 19.34 -25.92
N PHE A 11 -39.16 20.62 -25.54
CA PHE A 11 -39.87 21.05 -24.33
C PHE A 11 -41.30 21.58 -24.56
N SER A 12 -41.83 21.50 -25.78
CA SER A 12 -43.17 22.03 -26.08
C SER A 12 -44.32 21.04 -25.91
N GLN A 13 -44.09 19.76 -25.55
CA GLN A 13 -45.15 18.74 -25.53
C GLN A 13 -45.33 17.96 -24.22
N MET A 14 -44.75 18.38 -23.09
CA MET A 14 -45.05 17.76 -21.80
C MET A 14 -45.75 18.74 -20.85
N LYS A 15 -47.01 19.04 -21.15
CA LYS A 15 -47.97 19.50 -20.14
C LYS A 15 -48.54 18.27 -19.42
N GLY A 16 -48.10 18.01 -18.20
CA GLY A 16 -48.78 17.02 -17.33
C GLY A 16 -47.87 16.35 -16.31
N ARG A 17 -48.18 16.58 -15.03
CA ARG A 17 -47.95 15.81 -13.77
C ARG A 17 -46.77 14.81 -13.61
N HIS A 18 -45.73 14.85 -14.44
CA HIS A 18 -44.60 13.89 -14.40
C HIS A 18 -43.22 14.53 -14.65
N TRP A 19 -43.09 15.86 -14.53
CA TRP A 19 -41.84 16.59 -14.74
C TRP A 19 -40.66 16.08 -13.88
N TRP A 20 -40.97 15.49 -12.73
CA TRP A 20 -40.04 14.90 -11.76
C TRP A 20 -39.48 13.54 -12.22
N ILE A 21 -40.18 12.81 -13.09
CA ILE A 21 -39.71 11.54 -13.68
C ILE A 21 -38.56 11.80 -14.67
N GLY A 22 -38.58 12.93 -15.39
CA GLY A 22 -37.48 13.34 -16.27
C GLY A 22 -36.20 13.72 -15.51
N ILE A 23 -36.32 14.30 -14.31
CA ILE A 23 -35.19 14.65 -13.44
C ILE A 23 -34.59 13.40 -12.79
N LEU A 24 -35.43 12.44 -12.36
CA LEU A 24 -34.99 11.14 -11.84
C LEU A 24 -34.28 10.29 -12.90
N LEU A 25 -34.77 10.28 -14.15
CA LEU A 25 -34.09 9.62 -15.27
C LEU A 25 -32.74 10.27 -15.61
N TRP A 26 -32.61 11.59 -15.44
CA TRP A 26 -31.33 12.30 -15.63
C TRP A 26 -30.31 11.98 -14.53
N PHE A 27 -30.74 11.84 -13.27
CA PHE A 27 -29.84 11.41 -12.18
C PHE A 27 -29.39 9.95 -12.32
N VAL A 28 -30.23 9.07 -12.88
CA VAL A 28 -29.86 7.67 -13.13
C VAL A 28 -28.91 7.50 -14.34
N LEU A 29 -28.92 8.44 -15.30
CA LEU A 29 -28.08 8.40 -16.50
C LEU A 29 -26.70 9.08 -16.35
N VAL A 30 -26.46 9.83 -15.27
CA VAL A 30 -25.18 10.57 -15.03
C VAL A 30 -24.38 9.99 -13.86
N ALA A 31 -24.84 8.91 -13.21
CA ALA A 31 -23.93 8.11 -12.40
C ALA A 31 -22.99 7.39 -13.38
N PRO A 32 -21.69 7.75 -13.48
CA PRO A 32 -20.78 6.88 -14.18
C PRO A 32 -20.88 5.55 -13.42
N ALA A 33 -21.30 4.49 -14.10
CA ALA A 33 -21.04 3.16 -13.61
C ALA A 33 -19.52 3.11 -13.45
N GLN A 34 -19.02 3.31 -12.22
CA GLN A 34 -17.60 3.25 -11.96
C GLN A 34 -17.21 1.82 -12.33
N ALA A 35 -16.50 1.68 -13.44
CA ALA A 35 -15.97 0.39 -13.84
C ALA A 35 -15.10 -0.09 -12.69
N SER A 36 -15.49 -1.23 -12.09
CA SER A 36 -14.72 -1.89 -11.04
C SER A 36 -13.28 -2.06 -11.52
N VAL A 37 -12.35 -1.48 -10.76
CA VAL A 37 -10.93 -1.59 -11.07
C VAL A 37 -10.41 -2.81 -10.33
N ILE A 38 -10.08 -3.87 -11.05
CA ILE A 38 -9.50 -5.07 -10.43
C ILE A 38 -8.00 -4.87 -10.16
N LEU A 39 -7.61 -5.19 -8.93
CA LEU A 39 -6.23 -5.21 -8.45
C LEU A 39 -5.76 -6.65 -8.26
N ARG A 40 -4.52 -6.93 -8.67
CA ARG A 40 -3.89 -8.26 -8.58
C ARG A 40 -2.79 -8.24 -7.53
N VAL A 41 -3.07 -8.79 -6.35
CA VAL A 41 -2.17 -8.72 -5.19
C VAL A 41 -1.53 -10.09 -4.94
N ALA A 42 -0.20 -10.18 -5.06
CA ALA A 42 0.52 -11.39 -4.71
C ALA A 42 0.57 -11.57 -3.19
N ILE A 43 -0.07 -12.64 -2.70
CA ILE A 43 -0.14 -12.99 -1.28
C ILE A 43 1.02 -13.92 -0.92
N GLU A 44 1.18 -15.00 -1.68
CA GLU A 44 2.26 -15.98 -1.54
C GLU A 44 3.10 -15.97 -2.82
N ARG A 45 4.43 -15.93 -2.71
CA ARG A 45 5.33 -15.82 -3.87
C ARG A 45 6.44 -16.87 -3.82
N ASN A 46 6.58 -17.62 -4.91
CA ASN A 46 7.63 -18.63 -5.08
C ASN A 46 7.70 -19.63 -3.91
N VAL A 47 6.53 -20.11 -3.48
CA VAL A 47 6.42 -21.13 -2.41
C VAL A 47 6.20 -22.51 -3.03
N ASN A 48 6.61 -23.58 -2.36
CA ASN A 48 6.40 -24.94 -2.90
C ASN A 48 4.92 -25.35 -2.89
N GLN A 49 4.19 -24.88 -1.87
CA GLN A 49 2.77 -25.13 -1.70
C GLN A 49 2.10 -23.99 -0.94
N ALA A 50 0.80 -23.82 -1.13
CA ALA A 50 -0.01 -22.87 -0.38
C ALA A 50 -1.40 -23.44 -0.10
N LYS A 51 -1.98 -23.12 1.07
CA LYS A 51 -3.39 -23.44 1.33
C LYS A 51 -4.28 -22.45 0.59
N VAL A 52 -5.28 -22.97 -0.10
CA VAL A 52 -6.31 -22.18 -0.78
C VAL A 52 -7.69 -22.74 -0.51
N GLY A 53 -8.72 -21.90 -0.45
CA GLY A 53 -10.07 -22.34 -0.12
C GLY A 53 -11.10 -21.23 -0.28
N SER A 54 -12.32 -21.47 0.20
CA SER A 54 -13.38 -20.47 0.18
C SER A 54 -14.36 -20.60 1.35
N SER A 55 -14.94 -19.48 1.79
CA SER A 55 -15.94 -19.47 2.86
C SER A 55 -17.30 -19.95 2.38
N THR A 56 -17.52 -19.97 1.07
CA THR A 56 -18.69 -20.50 0.37
C THR A 56 -18.25 -21.61 -0.56
N THR A 57 -19.19 -22.34 -1.18
CA THR A 57 -18.83 -23.21 -2.31
C THR A 57 -18.13 -22.36 -3.37
N ALA A 58 -17.00 -22.82 -3.91
CA ALA A 58 -16.24 -22.09 -4.91
C ALA A 58 -16.07 -22.91 -6.18
N THR A 59 -16.25 -22.27 -7.33
CA THR A 59 -15.98 -22.90 -8.63
C THR A 59 -14.48 -22.88 -8.89
N VAL A 60 -13.94 -24.03 -9.29
CA VAL A 60 -12.54 -24.17 -9.72
C VAL A 60 -12.48 -24.20 -11.23
N LYS A 61 -11.68 -23.30 -11.84
CA LYS A 61 -11.50 -23.23 -13.29
C LYS A 61 -10.04 -23.36 -13.69
N ASP A 62 -9.79 -23.89 -14.88
CA ASP A 62 -8.45 -23.97 -15.48
C ASP A 62 -8.03 -22.67 -16.21
N SER A 63 -6.89 -22.72 -16.91
CA SER A 63 -6.35 -21.63 -17.73
C SER A 63 -7.26 -21.19 -18.87
N THR A 64 -8.15 -22.06 -19.36
CA THR A 64 -9.11 -21.76 -20.43
C THR A 64 -10.41 -21.17 -19.91
N GLY A 65 -10.57 -21.11 -18.57
CA GLY A 65 -11.81 -20.72 -17.91
C GLY A 65 -12.84 -21.85 -17.80
N ARG A 66 -12.49 -23.07 -18.22
CA ARG A 66 -13.36 -24.24 -18.09
C ARG A 66 -13.49 -24.62 -16.61
N SER A 67 -14.73 -24.81 -16.16
CA SER A 67 -15.03 -25.32 -14.82
C SER A 67 -14.61 -26.78 -14.69
N LEU A 68 -13.77 -27.07 -13.71
CA LEU A 68 -13.29 -28.42 -13.37
C LEU A 68 -14.12 -29.07 -12.25
N GLY A 69 -14.77 -28.25 -11.43
CA GLY A 69 -15.63 -28.67 -10.33
C GLY A 69 -15.72 -27.60 -9.25
N GLN A 70 -16.02 -28.01 -8.02
CA GLN A 70 -16.24 -27.10 -6.89
C GLN A 70 -15.44 -27.50 -5.66
N LEU A 71 -14.93 -26.51 -4.93
CA LEU A 71 -14.47 -26.68 -3.55
C LEU A 71 -15.66 -26.51 -2.60
N PRO A 72 -15.80 -27.37 -1.58
CA PRO A 72 -16.78 -27.18 -0.52
C PRO A 72 -16.53 -25.88 0.25
N ALA A 73 -17.61 -25.29 0.77
CA ALA A 73 -17.53 -24.16 1.69
C ALA A 73 -16.71 -24.49 2.94
N MET A 74 -16.04 -23.47 3.50
CA MET A 74 -15.26 -23.55 4.74
C MET A 74 -14.18 -24.64 4.75
N SER A 75 -13.72 -25.03 3.56
CA SER A 75 -12.68 -26.04 3.36
C SER A 75 -11.47 -25.42 2.67
N SER A 76 -10.27 -25.90 3.02
CA SER A 76 -9.01 -25.49 2.40
C SER A 76 -8.25 -26.70 1.87
N PHE A 77 -7.58 -26.52 0.74
CA PHE A 77 -6.82 -27.54 0.04
C PHE A 77 -5.41 -27.00 -0.21
N TYR A 78 -4.42 -27.88 -0.24
CA TYR A 78 -3.08 -27.50 -0.65
C TYR A 78 -3.02 -27.43 -2.17
N ALA A 79 -2.70 -26.24 -2.69
CA ALA A 79 -2.15 -26.13 -4.03
C ALA A 79 -0.65 -26.40 -3.97
N GLN A 80 -0.14 -27.23 -4.88
CA GLN A 80 1.26 -27.63 -4.93
C GLN A 80 1.82 -27.43 -6.33
N ALA A 81 3.04 -26.92 -6.42
CA ALA A 81 3.74 -26.82 -7.69
C ALA A 81 4.13 -28.23 -8.14
N VAL A 82 3.79 -28.58 -9.37
CA VAL A 82 4.10 -29.88 -9.98
C VAL A 82 4.71 -29.67 -11.37
N PRO A 83 5.45 -30.65 -11.93
CA PRO A 83 5.95 -30.53 -13.29
C PRO A 83 4.81 -30.19 -14.27
N GLY A 84 4.96 -29.08 -15.00
CA GLY A 84 3.98 -28.62 -15.99
C GLY A 84 2.76 -27.87 -15.43
N GLY A 85 2.67 -27.59 -14.13
CA GLY A 85 1.53 -26.85 -13.60
C GLY A 85 1.40 -26.79 -12.08
N VAL A 86 0.15 -26.81 -11.63
CA VAL A 86 -0.27 -26.84 -10.23
C VAL A 86 -1.19 -28.04 -10.05
N ALA A 87 -1.04 -28.74 -8.94
CA ALA A 87 -2.01 -29.71 -8.44
C ALA A 87 -2.86 -29.06 -7.35
N LEU A 88 -4.17 -29.29 -7.37
CA LEU A 88 -5.13 -28.81 -6.38
C LEU A 88 -6.23 -29.84 -6.20
N ASP A 89 -6.40 -30.36 -4.98
CA ASP A 89 -7.32 -31.46 -4.69
C ASP A 89 -7.08 -32.65 -5.64
N LYS A 90 -8.06 -32.99 -6.47
CA LYS A 90 -7.98 -34.06 -7.49
C LYS A 90 -7.59 -33.57 -8.90
N TRP A 91 -7.37 -32.28 -9.07
CA TRP A 91 -7.11 -31.67 -10.38
C TRP A 91 -5.64 -31.30 -10.56
N GLN A 92 -5.19 -31.34 -11.81
CA GLN A 92 -3.88 -30.81 -12.24
C GLN A 92 -4.08 -29.94 -13.49
N SER A 93 -3.54 -28.73 -13.48
CA SER A 93 -3.68 -27.77 -14.59
C SER A 93 -2.53 -26.77 -14.61
N GLY A 94 -2.37 -26.03 -15.72
CA GLY A 94 -1.37 -24.98 -15.84
C GLY A 94 -1.57 -23.80 -14.87
N LEU A 95 -2.82 -23.56 -14.44
CA LEU A 95 -3.18 -22.64 -13.36
C LEU A 95 -4.58 -23.00 -12.85
N PHE A 96 -4.96 -22.44 -11.69
CA PHE A 96 -6.33 -22.51 -11.19
C PHE A 96 -6.88 -21.13 -10.84
N TRP A 97 -8.14 -20.92 -11.22
CA TRP A 97 -8.99 -19.91 -10.61
C TRP A 97 -9.89 -20.56 -9.57
N ILE A 98 -10.02 -19.91 -8.41
CA ILE A 98 -10.96 -20.29 -7.35
C ILE A 98 -11.89 -19.12 -7.13
N GLU A 99 -13.16 -19.30 -7.49
CA GLU A 99 -14.17 -18.24 -7.49
C GLU A 99 -15.29 -18.58 -6.48
N PRO A 100 -15.36 -17.87 -5.34
CA PRO A 100 -16.44 -18.07 -4.38
C PRO A 100 -17.80 -17.77 -5.01
N THR A 101 -18.84 -18.47 -4.55
CA THR A 101 -20.22 -18.13 -4.92
C THR A 101 -20.73 -16.95 -4.10
N GLY A 102 -21.59 -16.12 -4.70
CA GLY A 102 -22.15 -14.94 -4.02
C GLY A 102 -21.06 -13.95 -3.57
N LYS A 103 -21.17 -13.47 -2.34
CA LYS A 103 -20.19 -12.57 -1.69
C LYS A 103 -19.24 -13.32 -0.76
N GLY A 104 -18.92 -14.59 -1.09
CA GLY A 104 -17.98 -15.39 -0.31
C GLY A 104 -16.55 -14.86 -0.37
N PHE A 105 -15.74 -15.27 0.59
CA PHE A 105 -14.32 -14.95 0.68
C PHE A 105 -13.47 -16.11 0.15
N VAL A 106 -12.24 -15.81 -0.23
CA VAL A 106 -11.20 -16.80 -0.54
C VAL A 106 -10.21 -16.91 0.59
N TYR A 107 -9.81 -18.12 0.92
CA TYR A 107 -8.73 -18.38 1.87
C TYR A 107 -7.41 -18.50 1.10
N ILE A 108 -6.37 -17.78 1.52
CA ILE A 108 -5.03 -17.88 0.93
C ILE A 108 -4.00 -17.90 2.05
N GLY A 109 -3.21 -18.98 2.12
CA GLY A 109 -2.19 -19.17 3.15
C GLY A 109 -2.81 -19.37 4.53
N ASP A 110 -2.98 -18.27 5.26
CA ASP A 110 -3.37 -18.23 6.66
C ASP A 110 -4.62 -17.38 6.94
N ARG A 111 -5.22 -16.72 5.93
CA ARG A 111 -6.32 -15.79 6.16
C ARG A 111 -7.28 -15.62 4.98
N TRP A 112 -8.38 -14.93 5.26
CA TRP A 112 -9.50 -14.68 4.34
C TRP A 112 -9.35 -13.35 3.60
N TYR A 113 -9.69 -13.34 2.32
CA TYR A 113 -9.66 -12.19 1.42
C TYR A 113 -10.94 -12.09 0.59
N ARG A 114 -11.28 -10.88 0.15
CA ARG A 114 -12.35 -10.65 -0.83
C ARG A 114 -11.92 -11.05 -2.24
N GLY A 115 -12.89 -11.11 -3.15
CA GLY A 115 -12.66 -11.41 -4.57
C GLY A 115 -12.38 -12.89 -4.83
N ARG A 116 -11.44 -13.18 -5.72
CA ARG A 116 -11.10 -14.53 -6.20
C ARG A 116 -9.61 -14.82 -6.11
N THR A 117 -9.23 -16.09 -6.22
CA THR A 117 -7.84 -16.52 -6.16
C THR A 117 -7.37 -17.04 -7.51
N LEU A 118 -6.19 -16.60 -7.94
CA LEU A 118 -5.41 -17.20 -9.01
C LEU A 118 -4.22 -17.93 -8.40
N VAL A 119 -4.06 -19.21 -8.73
CA VAL A 119 -2.87 -20.00 -8.38
C VAL A 119 -2.15 -20.38 -9.67
N LEU A 120 -0.87 -20.04 -9.77
CA LEU A 120 -0.07 -20.32 -10.96
C LEU A 120 1.35 -20.77 -10.60
N PRO A 121 1.98 -21.62 -11.43
CA PRO A 121 3.35 -22.06 -11.21
C PRO A 121 4.33 -20.93 -11.55
N THR A 122 5.54 -21.07 -11.03
CA THR A 122 6.72 -20.23 -11.29
C THR A 122 7.94 -21.14 -11.39
N GLU A 123 9.08 -20.60 -11.85
CA GLU A 123 10.34 -21.36 -11.86
C GLU A 123 10.79 -21.83 -10.46
N LYS A 124 10.31 -21.19 -9.40
CA LYS A 124 10.72 -21.43 -8.00
C LYS A 124 9.60 -21.99 -7.12
N GLY A 125 8.55 -22.57 -7.71
CA GLY A 125 7.38 -23.07 -6.99
C GLY A 125 6.08 -22.53 -7.57
N LEU A 126 5.20 -21.97 -6.75
CA LEU A 126 3.97 -21.32 -7.17
C LEU A 126 3.82 -19.91 -6.58
N THR A 127 2.96 -19.11 -7.21
CA THR A 127 2.49 -17.83 -6.68
C THR A 127 0.97 -17.90 -6.53
N VAL A 128 0.46 -17.35 -5.42
CA VAL A 128 -0.98 -17.18 -5.19
C VAL A 128 -1.31 -15.70 -5.21
N VAL A 129 -2.20 -15.31 -6.11
CA VAL A 129 -2.60 -13.93 -6.37
C VAL A 129 -4.07 -13.76 -6.00
N ASN A 130 -4.36 -12.80 -5.14
CA ASN A 130 -5.71 -12.35 -4.89
C ASN A 130 -6.13 -11.33 -5.95
N TRP A 131 -7.25 -11.60 -6.62
CA TRP A 131 -7.89 -10.71 -7.58
C TRP A 131 -9.12 -10.11 -6.93
N VAL A 132 -9.07 -8.81 -6.66
CA VAL A 132 -10.04 -8.11 -5.82
C VAL A 132 -10.36 -6.75 -6.42
N ASP A 133 -11.57 -6.26 -6.15
CA ASP A 133 -11.92 -4.88 -6.49
C ASP A 133 -11.05 -3.89 -5.70
N LEU A 134 -10.65 -2.79 -6.34
CA LEU A 134 -9.76 -1.80 -5.73
C LEU A 134 -10.34 -1.20 -4.45
N GLU A 135 -11.64 -0.89 -4.41
CA GLU A 135 -12.25 -0.31 -3.22
C GLU A 135 -12.34 -1.37 -2.10
N GLU A 136 -12.69 -2.61 -2.44
CA GLU A 136 -12.69 -3.72 -1.49
C GLU A 136 -11.29 -4.04 -0.92
N TYR A 137 -10.25 -3.94 -1.74
CA TYR A 137 -8.86 -4.04 -1.30
C TYR A 137 -8.53 -2.99 -0.23
N LEU A 138 -8.99 -1.75 -0.43
CA LEU A 138 -8.69 -0.65 0.46
C LEU A 138 -9.34 -0.82 1.83
N TYR A 139 -10.51 -1.45 1.93
CA TYR A 139 -11.12 -1.73 3.25
C TYR A 139 -10.15 -2.44 4.20
N SER A 140 -9.36 -3.38 3.67
CA SER A 140 -8.35 -4.10 4.41
C SER A 140 -7.09 -3.27 4.64
N VAL A 141 -6.60 -2.57 3.61
CA VAL A 141 -5.39 -1.75 3.72
C VAL A 141 -5.54 -0.68 4.80
N ILE A 142 -6.66 0.03 4.84
CA ILE A 142 -6.82 1.13 5.79
C ILE A 142 -6.75 0.62 7.23
N GLY A 143 -7.44 -0.47 7.57
CA GLY A 143 -7.32 -1.04 8.92
C GLY A 143 -6.03 -1.85 9.14
N GLY A 144 -5.28 -2.13 8.08
CA GLY A 144 -3.95 -2.73 8.15
C GLY A 144 -2.88 -1.71 8.54
N GLU A 145 -3.04 -0.48 8.05
CA GLU A 145 -2.11 0.66 8.13
C GLU A 145 -2.41 1.63 9.28
N MET A 146 -3.69 1.89 9.55
CA MET A 146 -4.16 2.80 10.60
C MET A 146 -5.12 2.08 11.56
N ASP A 147 -5.19 2.55 12.80
CA ASP A 147 -6.25 2.09 13.71
C ASP A 147 -7.61 2.61 13.20
N SER A 148 -8.56 1.70 13.03
CA SER A 148 -9.90 1.99 12.52
C SER A 148 -10.72 2.98 13.36
N SER A 149 -10.33 3.24 14.61
CA SER A 149 -10.97 4.22 15.51
C SER A 149 -10.47 5.65 15.31
N TRP A 150 -9.43 5.85 14.48
CA TRP A 150 -8.90 7.17 14.20
C TRP A 150 -9.91 8.10 13.51
N PRO A 151 -9.71 9.43 13.59
CA PRO A 151 -10.59 10.40 12.94
C PRO A 151 -10.84 10.07 11.47
N GLN A 152 -12.10 10.16 11.05
CA GLN A 152 -12.52 9.84 9.69
C GLN A 152 -11.74 10.62 8.62
N GLU A 153 -11.36 11.86 8.88
CA GLU A 153 -10.57 12.66 7.92
C GLU A 153 -9.14 12.13 7.73
N ALA A 154 -8.53 11.52 8.76
CA ALA A 154 -7.26 10.83 8.61
C ALA A 154 -7.41 9.52 7.81
N LEU A 155 -8.46 8.74 8.10
CA LEU A 155 -8.77 7.50 7.37
C LEU A 155 -9.08 7.78 5.88
N LYS A 156 -9.81 8.85 5.56
CA LYS A 156 -10.08 9.30 4.19
C LYS A 156 -8.82 9.72 3.45
N ALA A 157 -7.93 10.47 4.12
CA ALA A 157 -6.64 10.83 3.55
C ALA A 157 -5.81 9.57 3.23
N GLN A 158 -5.79 8.60 4.14
CA GLN A 158 -5.15 7.31 3.93
C GLN A 158 -5.79 6.51 2.79
N ALA A 159 -7.13 6.52 2.65
CA ALA A 159 -7.83 5.86 1.56
C ALA A 159 -7.39 6.40 0.18
N ILE A 160 -7.35 7.72 0.03
CA ILE A 160 -6.92 8.36 -1.20
C ILE A 160 -5.43 8.10 -1.49
N ALA A 161 -4.56 8.22 -0.49
CA ALA A 161 -3.13 7.96 -0.65
C ALA A 161 -2.85 6.49 -0.99
N ALA A 162 -3.53 5.55 -0.34
CA ALA A 162 -3.40 4.11 -0.60
C ALA A 162 -3.92 3.72 -1.99
N ARG A 163 -5.09 4.25 -2.39
CA ARG A 163 -5.67 4.05 -3.73
C ARG A 163 -4.71 4.54 -4.82
N THR A 164 -4.20 5.74 -4.64
CA THR A 164 -3.26 6.37 -5.57
C THR A 164 -1.98 5.54 -5.70
N PHE A 165 -1.41 5.07 -4.59
CA PHE A 165 -0.20 4.24 -4.61
C PHE A 165 -0.43 2.88 -5.27
N ALA A 166 -1.56 2.21 -4.98
CA ALA A 166 -1.89 0.93 -5.59
C ALA A 166 -2.00 1.04 -7.12
N LEU A 167 -2.61 2.13 -7.62
CA LEU A 167 -2.70 2.41 -9.04
C LEU A 167 -1.36 2.80 -9.66
N TYR A 168 -0.53 3.56 -8.94
CA TYR A 168 0.83 3.89 -9.36
C TYR A 168 1.68 2.62 -9.56
N GLU A 169 1.67 1.69 -8.59
CA GLU A 169 2.39 0.42 -8.71
C GLU A 169 1.81 -0.46 -9.82
N ARG A 170 0.48 -0.51 -9.98
CA ARG A 170 -0.17 -1.20 -11.10
C ARG A 170 0.28 -0.66 -12.46
N GLU A 171 0.34 0.65 -12.64
CA GLU A 171 0.81 1.27 -13.90
C GLU A 171 2.27 0.94 -14.17
N LYS A 172 3.12 0.98 -13.14
CA LYS A 172 4.53 0.60 -13.21
C LYS A 172 4.73 -0.89 -13.56
N GLN A 173 3.85 -1.77 -13.11
CA GLN A 173 3.92 -3.21 -13.41
C GLN A 173 3.30 -3.61 -14.74
N ARG A 174 2.42 -2.79 -15.35
CA ARG A 174 1.62 -3.17 -16.52
C ARG A 174 2.43 -3.81 -17.67
N ASN A 175 3.67 -3.36 -17.87
CA ASN A 175 4.56 -3.88 -18.93
C ASN A 175 5.72 -4.74 -18.39
N ARG A 176 5.79 -4.98 -17.08
CA ARG A 176 6.92 -5.67 -16.43
C ARG A 176 6.52 -6.99 -15.78
N ASN A 177 5.30 -7.06 -15.25
CA ASN A 177 4.80 -8.23 -14.56
C ASN A 177 3.36 -8.54 -15.00
N PRO A 178 3.15 -9.60 -15.80
CA PRO A 178 1.82 -9.98 -16.25
C PRO A 178 1.00 -10.66 -15.15
N VAL A 179 1.60 -11.03 -14.00
CA VAL A 179 0.98 -11.87 -12.98
C VAL A 179 0.27 -11.05 -11.90
N TYR A 180 0.94 -10.03 -11.35
CA TYR A 180 0.43 -9.23 -10.24
C TYR A 180 0.90 -7.76 -10.33
N ASP A 181 0.13 -6.88 -9.70
CA ASP A 181 0.35 -5.43 -9.68
C ASP A 181 1.19 -4.99 -8.47
N LEU A 182 1.03 -5.67 -7.34
CA LEU A 182 1.73 -5.42 -6.08
C LEU A 182 1.67 -6.66 -5.17
N GLY A 183 2.36 -6.62 -4.04
CA GLY A 183 2.28 -7.65 -2.99
C GLY A 183 1.66 -7.11 -1.70
N ALA A 184 1.55 -7.99 -0.71
CA ALA A 184 0.82 -7.73 0.55
C ALA A 184 1.70 -7.25 1.73
N SER A 185 3.00 -7.02 1.52
CA SER A 185 3.97 -6.75 2.59
C SER A 185 4.49 -5.30 2.59
N PRO A 186 4.67 -4.68 3.77
CA PRO A 186 5.03 -3.26 3.90
C PRO A 186 6.50 -2.95 3.61
N ASP A 187 7.35 -3.96 3.40
CA ASP A 187 8.75 -3.74 3.02
C ASP A 187 8.87 -3.03 1.67
N ARG A 188 7.85 -3.17 0.81
CA ARG A 188 7.80 -2.57 -0.53
C ARG A 188 6.44 -1.98 -0.90
N TRP A 189 5.36 -2.44 -0.26
CA TRP A 189 3.99 -2.09 -0.61
C TRP A 189 3.21 -1.66 0.63
N GLN A 190 1.94 -2.07 0.71
CA GLN A 190 1.01 -1.72 1.77
C GLN A 190 0.67 -2.95 2.60
N ILE A 191 0.25 -2.73 3.84
CA ILE A 191 -0.20 -3.78 4.76
C ILE A 191 -1.58 -4.26 4.33
N TYR A 192 -1.62 -5.34 3.55
CA TYR A 192 -2.86 -6.00 3.15
C TYR A 192 -3.10 -7.26 4.00
N LYS A 193 -4.00 -7.16 4.98
CA LYS A 193 -4.27 -8.23 5.95
C LYS A 193 -5.51 -9.08 5.63
N GLY A 194 -6.17 -8.81 4.50
CA GLY A 194 -7.46 -9.42 4.20
C GLY A 194 -8.56 -8.91 5.11
N VAL A 195 -9.65 -9.67 5.23
CA VAL A 195 -10.90 -9.21 5.87
C VAL A 195 -10.78 -8.97 7.38
N ILE A 196 -9.73 -9.48 8.03
CA ILE A 196 -9.55 -9.37 9.48
C ILE A 196 -9.27 -7.94 9.93
N SER A 197 -8.75 -7.08 9.05
CA SER A 197 -8.48 -5.67 9.35
C SER A 197 -9.63 -4.74 8.92
N GLU A 198 -10.70 -5.28 8.34
CA GLU A 198 -11.82 -4.46 7.89
C GLU A 198 -12.71 -4.02 9.05
N SER A 199 -13.34 -2.85 8.91
CA SER A 199 -14.30 -2.32 9.88
C SER A 199 -15.31 -1.37 9.23
N PRO A 200 -16.45 -1.07 9.86
CA PRO A 200 -17.38 -0.05 9.35
C PRO A 200 -16.74 1.32 9.09
N ASN A 201 -15.74 1.69 9.89
CA ASN A 201 -15.02 2.95 9.72
C ASN A 201 -14.09 2.94 8.51
N THR A 202 -13.47 1.80 8.19
CA THR A 202 -12.65 1.68 6.97
C THR A 202 -13.51 1.66 5.73
N TYR A 203 -14.68 1.01 5.77
CA TYR A 203 -15.68 1.09 4.69
C TYR A 203 -16.10 2.53 4.43
N THR A 204 -16.50 3.25 5.48
CA THR A 204 -16.95 4.65 5.38
C THR A 204 -15.87 5.54 4.73
N ALA A 205 -14.62 5.44 5.17
CA ALA A 205 -13.52 6.24 4.63
C ALA A 205 -13.25 5.95 3.15
N VAL A 206 -13.30 4.67 2.76
CA VAL A 206 -13.07 4.24 1.37
C VAL A 206 -14.25 4.63 0.48
N ASP A 207 -15.47 4.31 0.88
CA ASP A 207 -16.69 4.54 0.08
C ASP A 207 -16.95 6.02 -0.15
N THR A 208 -16.72 6.87 0.86
CA THR A 208 -16.89 8.33 0.74
C THR A 208 -15.81 9.00 -0.10
N THR A 209 -14.71 8.31 -0.39
CA THR A 209 -13.60 8.79 -1.24
C THR A 209 -13.45 7.92 -2.49
N ALA A 210 -14.46 7.13 -2.84
CA ALA A 210 -14.39 6.14 -3.91
C ALA A 210 -13.93 6.77 -5.24
N GLY A 211 -12.94 6.14 -5.86
CA GLY A 211 -12.36 6.62 -7.11
C GLY A 211 -11.62 7.96 -7.03
N GLN A 212 -11.36 8.54 -5.86
CA GLN A 212 -10.54 9.75 -5.75
C GLN A 212 -9.05 9.40 -5.64
N VAL A 213 -8.23 10.02 -6.48
CA VAL A 213 -6.78 9.83 -6.54
C VAL A 213 -6.02 11.16 -6.63
N LEU A 214 -4.76 11.15 -6.21
CA LEU A 214 -3.86 12.30 -6.33
C LEU A 214 -3.12 12.27 -7.66
N THR A 215 -3.10 13.41 -8.34
CA THR A 215 -2.37 13.58 -9.59
C THR A 215 -1.50 14.83 -9.60
N TYR A 216 -0.42 14.78 -10.36
CA TYR A 216 0.43 15.94 -10.67
C TYR A 216 0.63 15.96 -12.18
N ASN A 217 0.34 17.09 -12.83
CA ASN A 217 0.31 17.20 -14.29
C ASN A 217 -0.51 16.08 -14.96
N ASN A 218 -1.72 15.81 -14.43
CA ASN A 218 -2.65 14.77 -14.89
C ASN A 218 -2.11 13.33 -14.87
N LYS A 219 -1.04 13.06 -14.11
CA LYS A 219 -0.49 11.71 -13.90
C LYS A 219 -0.66 11.31 -12.44
N ILE A 220 -1.01 10.04 -12.20
CA ILE A 220 -1.05 9.46 -10.85
C ILE A 220 0.34 9.59 -10.23
N ILE A 221 0.40 10.12 -9.00
CA ILE A 221 1.66 10.34 -8.31
C ILE A 221 2.10 9.11 -7.52
N LEU A 222 3.39 9.06 -7.17
CA LEU A 222 3.87 8.19 -6.10
C LEU A 222 3.44 8.76 -4.73
N SER A 223 2.31 8.30 -4.21
CA SER A 223 1.73 8.75 -2.92
C SER A 223 2.15 7.87 -1.74
N VAL A 224 3.45 7.80 -1.47
CA VAL A 224 3.96 7.05 -0.31
C VAL A 224 3.55 7.69 1.02
N PHE A 225 3.46 6.85 2.05
CA PHE A 225 3.11 7.25 3.40
C PHE A 225 3.86 6.37 4.42
N HIS A 226 3.96 6.81 5.66
CA HIS A 226 4.72 6.15 6.71
C HIS A 226 4.16 6.48 8.10
N ALA A 227 4.56 5.76 9.14
CA ALA A 227 3.97 5.90 10.47
C ALA A 227 4.27 7.27 11.13
N CYS A 228 5.54 7.65 11.20
CA CYS A 228 6.00 8.88 11.85
C CYS A 228 7.21 9.50 11.14
N SER A 229 7.25 10.82 10.97
CA SER A 229 8.40 11.52 10.38
C SER A 229 9.47 11.93 11.40
N GLY A 230 9.15 12.00 12.69
CA GLY A 230 10.04 12.55 13.71
C GLY A 230 10.13 14.08 13.63
N GLY A 231 8.98 14.74 13.43
CA GLY A 231 8.78 16.19 13.43
C GLY A 231 8.88 16.88 12.08
N HIS A 232 9.37 16.21 11.03
CA HIS A 232 9.45 16.76 9.68
C HIS A 232 9.62 15.65 8.65
N THR A 233 8.88 15.67 7.54
CA THR A 233 9.09 14.72 6.42
C THR A 233 10.40 15.04 5.68
N GLU A 234 10.81 14.19 4.76
CA GLU A 234 12.02 14.33 3.96
C GLU A 234 11.70 14.66 2.49
N ASN A 235 12.67 15.25 1.79
CA ASN A 235 12.60 15.31 0.34
C ASN A 235 12.92 13.93 -0.23
N VAL A 236 12.23 13.53 -1.30
CA VAL A 236 12.46 12.22 -1.91
C VAL A 236 13.91 12.03 -2.37
N GLU A 237 14.59 13.08 -2.85
CA GLU A 237 15.99 12.98 -3.28
C GLU A 237 16.98 12.73 -2.15
N ASP A 238 16.59 13.00 -0.91
CA ASP A 238 17.40 12.74 0.27
C ASP A 238 17.29 11.29 0.76
N VAL A 239 16.32 10.53 0.26
CA VAL A 239 16.01 9.16 0.70
C VAL A 239 16.06 8.13 -0.45
N TRP A 240 15.39 8.39 -1.58
CA TRP A 240 15.28 7.46 -2.73
C TRP A 240 15.81 8.02 -4.06
N GLY A 241 16.39 9.22 -4.07
CA GLY A 241 17.23 9.70 -5.18
C GLY A 241 16.58 10.73 -6.11
N SER A 242 15.75 10.33 -7.07
CA SER A 242 15.24 11.31 -8.06
C SER A 242 14.22 12.26 -7.45
N LYS A 243 14.35 13.55 -7.77
CA LYS A 243 13.48 14.61 -7.28
C LYS A 243 12.07 14.48 -7.84
N GLU A 244 11.08 14.46 -6.96
CA GLU A 244 9.66 14.56 -7.30
C GLU A 244 9.09 15.88 -6.78
N PRO A 245 8.42 16.70 -7.61
CA PRO A 245 7.90 18.01 -7.19
C PRO A 245 6.88 17.96 -6.05
N TYR A 246 6.14 16.85 -5.94
CA TYR A 246 5.07 16.66 -4.96
C TYR A 246 5.52 15.94 -3.67
N LEU A 247 6.71 15.34 -3.63
CA LEU A 247 7.29 14.72 -2.43
C LEU A 247 8.38 15.61 -1.85
N ARG A 248 7.94 16.70 -1.21
CA ARG A 248 8.82 17.67 -0.54
C ARG A 248 8.72 17.53 0.96
N ALA A 249 9.81 17.86 1.63
CA ALA A 249 9.85 17.94 3.07
C ALA A 249 8.91 19.05 3.59
N VAL A 250 8.07 18.71 4.55
CA VAL A 250 7.15 19.61 5.26
C VAL A 250 7.19 19.32 6.76
N GLN A 251 6.84 20.31 7.56
CA GLN A 251 6.67 20.14 9.00
C GLN A 251 5.68 18.99 9.27
N ASP A 252 6.01 18.11 10.20
CA ASP A 252 5.08 17.07 10.65
C ASP A 252 4.46 17.42 12.01
N TYR A 253 3.43 16.67 12.40
CA TYR A 253 2.67 16.90 13.65
C TYR A 253 2.65 15.67 14.55
N ASP A 254 3.74 14.90 14.57
CA ASP A 254 3.88 13.63 15.31
C ASP A 254 4.75 13.76 16.58
N GLN A 255 5.14 14.98 16.99
CA GLN A 255 6.13 15.20 18.06
C GLN A 255 5.69 14.72 19.44
N ASN A 256 4.37 14.61 19.67
CA ASN A 256 3.80 14.15 20.94
C ASN A 256 3.49 12.65 20.97
N ILE A 257 3.89 11.89 19.93
CA ILE A 257 3.60 10.47 19.82
C ILE A 257 4.80 9.65 20.32
N SER A 258 4.59 8.91 21.40
CA SER A 258 5.65 8.16 22.08
C SER A 258 6.27 7.07 21.21
N GLU A 259 5.46 6.45 20.35
CA GLU A 259 5.79 5.36 19.44
C GLU A 259 6.78 5.78 18.35
N CYS A 260 6.79 7.08 18.05
CA CYS A 260 7.73 7.71 17.14
C CYS A 260 9.11 7.91 17.77
N ASN A 261 9.26 7.75 19.09
CA ASN A 261 10.56 7.79 19.76
C ASN A 261 11.11 6.37 19.91
N TRP A 262 12.42 6.19 19.73
CA TRP A 262 13.05 4.90 19.91
C TRP A 262 14.51 5.01 20.33
N VAL A 263 14.95 4.01 21.09
CA VAL A 263 16.35 3.83 21.46
C VAL A 263 16.75 2.41 21.11
N LYS A 264 17.92 2.26 20.48
CA LYS A 264 18.50 0.95 20.21
C LYS A 264 19.98 0.95 20.54
N THR A 265 20.38 0.01 21.38
CA THR A 265 21.77 -0.15 21.80
C THR A 265 22.37 -1.35 21.10
N PHE A 266 23.55 -1.17 20.52
CA PHE A 266 24.31 -2.23 19.88
C PHE A 266 25.65 -2.42 20.58
N SER A 267 26.04 -3.67 20.78
CA SER A 267 27.45 -3.97 21.07
C SER A 267 28.27 -3.92 19.77
N PRO A 268 29.59 -3.69 19.85
CA PRO A 268 30.47 -3.84 18.70
C PRO A 268 30.29 -5.16 17.95
N ALA A 269 30.21 -6.28 18.69
CA ALA A 269 30.04 -7.62 18.13
C ALA A 269 28.72 -7.78 17.37
N GLU A 270 27.63 -7.15 17.85
CA GLU A 270 26.36 -7.19 17.15
C GLU A 270 26.47 -6.50 15.77
N ILE A 271 27.10 -5.33 15.71
CA ILE A 271 27.31 -4.63 14.42
C ILE A 271 28.23 -5.45 13.52
N SER A 272 29.32 -6.02 14.05
CA SER A 272 30.22 -6.93 13.31
C SER A 272 29.49 -8.12 12.68
N SER A 273 28.50 -8.70 13.38
CA SER A 273 27.73 -9.83 12.84
C SER A 273 26.74 -9.44 11.74
N ARG A 274 26.34 -8.17 11.69
CA ARG A 274 25.41 -7.63 10.68
C ARG A 274 26.14 -7.06 9.46
N ILE A 275 27.35 -6.54 9.66
CA ILE A 275 28.12 -5.82 8.63
C ILE A 275 29.43 -6.57 8.35
N SER A 276 29.51 -7.20 7.18
CA SER A 276 30.74 -7.89 6.76
C SER A 276 31.86 -6.93 6.34
N GLY A 277 33.11 -7.38 6.49
CA GLY A 277 34.29 -6.68 5.98
C GLY A 277 34.87 -5.58 6.89
N VAL A 278 34.32 -5.37 8.09
CA VAL A 278 34.85 -4.38 9.05
C VAL A 278 35.66 -5.00 10.20
N GLY A 279 35.51 -6.30 10.46
CA GLY A 279 36.13 -6.95 11.62
C GLY A 279 35.47 -6.51 12.93
N ASN A 280 36.25 -6.31 13.98
CA ASN A 280 35.77 -5.82 15.28
C ASN A 280 35.45 -4.32 15.17
N VAL A 281 34.17 -3.95 15.34
CA VAL A 281 33.75 -2.55 15.25
C VAL A 281 34.34 -1.72 16.40
N ARG A 282 34.95 -0.60 16.06
CA ARG A 282 35.57 0.35 17.00
C ARG A 282 34.77 1.65 17.10
N ASP A 283 34.13 2.05 15.99
CA ASP A 283 33.35 3.28 15.93
C ASP A 283 32.22 3.25 14.90
N VAL A 284 31.23 4.11 15.14
CA VAL A 284 30.05 4.30 14.29
C VAL A 284 29.77 5.79 14.20
N VAL A 285 29.89 6.35 12.98
CA VAL A 285 29.84 7.80 12.76
C VAL A 285 28.81 8.12 11.68
N ALA A 286 27.87 9.03 11.98
CA ALA A 286 26.99 9.60 10.97
C ALA A 286 27.75 10.71 10.24
N GLU A 287 28.06 10.50 8.96
CA GLU A 287 28.93 11.40 8.18
C GLU A 287 28.14 12.41 7.32
N ALA A 288 26.90 12.08 6.96
CA ALA A 288 26.06 12.94 6.14
C ALA A 288 24.62 12.94 6.62
N PHE A 289 23.96 14.09 6.52
CA PHE A 289 22.59 14.30 6.94
C PHE A 289 21.76 14.95 5.83
N SER A 290 20.46 14.69 5.81
CA SER A 290 19.50 15.48 5.05
C SER A 290 19.36 16.88 5.68
N PRO A 291 18.77 17.85 4.97
CA PRO A 291 18.46 19.16 5.55
C PRO A 291 17.60 19.07 6.83
N PHE A 292 16.89 17.97 7.04
CA PHE A 292 16.01 17.72 8.20
C PHE A 292 16.57 16.69 9.18
N ARG A 293 17.90 16.47 9.14
CA ARG A 293 18.69 15.69 10.12
C ARG A 293 18.50 14.17 10.09
N SER A 294 17.94 13.62 9.02
CA SER A 294 18.02 12.16 8.81
C SER A 294 19.42 11.76 8.33
N VAL A 295 19.96 10.67 8.86
CA VAL A 295 21.27 10.13 8.49
C VAL A 295 21.22 9.61 7.05
N LYS A 296 22.03 10.21 6.17
CA LYS A 296 22.20 9.79 4.76
C LYS A 296 23.38 8.85 4.58
N ALA A 297 24.42 8.96 5.41
CA ALA A 297 25.57 8.07 5.39
C ALA A 297 26.01 7.71 6.82
N LEU A 298 26.11 6.41 7.10
CA LEU A 298 26.60 5.87 8.36
C LEU A 298 27.88 5.08 8.11
N LYS A 299 28.99 5.55 8.65
CA LYS A 299 30.29 4.89 8.56
C LYS A 299 30.51 3.99 9.76
N ILE A 300 30.78 2.72 9.48
CA ILE A 300 31.14 1.69 10.43
C ILE A 300 32.64 1.45 10.30
N ILE A 301 33.38 1.71 11.37
CA ILE A 301 34.84 1.61 11.41
C ILE A 301 35.20 0.43 12.29
N GLY A 302 35.91 -0.54 11.74
CA GLY A 302 36.49 -1.64 12.52
C GLY A 302 37.98 -1.81 12.28
N ASP A 303 38.55 -2.86 12.85
CA ASP A 303 39.99 -3.13 12.80
C ASP A 303 40.47 -3.77 11.48
N GLN A 304 39.57 -4.37 10.70
CA GLN A 304 39.88 -4.97 9.40
C GLN A 304 39.44 -4.11 8.21
N GLY A 305 38.70 -3.02 8.46
CA GLY A 305 38.21 -2.17 7.38
C GLY A 305 37.14 -1.18 7.81
N THR A 306 36.59 -0.49 6.81
CA THR A 306 35.51 0.48 6.99
C THR A 306 34.42 0.22 5.97
N LYS A 307 33.17 0.36 6.39
CA LYS A 307 31.99 0.26 5.52
C LYS A 307 31.12 1.50 5.69
N VAL A 308 30.73 2.12 4.57
CA VAL A 308 29.75 3.21 4.56
C VAL A 308 28.41 2.66 4.08
N LEU A 309 27.40 2.74 4.93
CA LEU A 309 26.01 2.43 4.59
C LEU A 309 25.30 3.73 4.19
N GLN A 310 24.47 3.69 3.15
CA GLN A 310 23.77 4.87 2.64
C GLN A 310 22.25 4.72 2.76
N GLY A 311 21.57 5.81 3.12
CA GLY A 311 20.11 5.90 3.15
C GLY A 311 19.43 4.71 3.84
N GLU A 312 18.55 4.03 3.13
CA GLU A 312 17.76 2.90 3.65
C GLU A 312 18.58 1.64 3.98
N ASP A 313 19.81 1.51 3.47
CA ASP A 313 20.71 0.40 3.84
C ASP A 313 21.07 0.47 5.32
N VAL A 314 21.14 1.68 5.89
CA VAL A 314 21.35 1.91 7.33
C VAL A 314 20.21 1.27 8.12
N ARG A 315 18.97 1.60 7.76
CA ARG A 315 17.77 1.10 8.44
C ARG A 315 17.66 -0.42 8.31
N THR A 316 17.96 -0.95 7.12
CA THR A 316 17.83 -2.37 6.80
C THR A 316 18.88 -3.21 7.54
N ALA A 317 20.16 -2.83 7.44
CA ALA A 317 21.25 -3.59 8.04
C ALA A 317 21.16 -3.63 9.57
N LEU A 318 20.77 -2.51 10.19
CA LEU A 318 20.67 -2.39 11.64
C LEU A 318 19.24 -2.63 12.18
N ARG A 319 18.26 -2.89 11.30
CA ARG A 319 16.83 -3.04 11.66
C ARG A 319 16.33 -1.89 12.54
N LEU A 320 16.54 -0.65 12.09
CA LEU A 320 16.08 0.56 12.79
C LEU A 320 14.64 0.89 12.37
N LYS A 321 13.96 1.72 13.17
CA LYS A 321 12.63 2.23 12.80
C LYS A 321 12.70 3.35 11.76
N SER A 322 13.74 4.17 11.77
CA SER A 322 13.95 5.30 10.85
C SER A 322 15.45 5.59 10.69
N THR A 323 15.78 6.53 9.81
CA THR A 323 17.14 7.07 9.63
C THR A 323 17.38 8.37 10.42
N ARG A 324 16.37 8.89 11.13
CA ARG A 324 16.51 10.09 11.96
C ARG A 324 16.95 9.73 13.37
N PHE A 325 18.25 9.68 13.60
CA PHE A 325 18.83 9.36 14.90
C PHE A 325 20.18 10.02 15.14
N SER A 326 20.57 10.06 16.40
CA SER A 326 21.93 10.36 16.84
C SER A 326 22.63 9.09 17.29
N VAL A 327 23.96 9.06 17.17
CA VAL A 327 24.80 7.96 17.66
C VAL A 327 25.59 8.47 18.85
N ASN A 328 25.48 7.79 19.98
CA ASN A 328 26.28 8.07 21.18
C ASN A 328 27.06 6.82 21.58
N LYS A 329 28.30 6.98 22.05
CA LYS A 329 29.11 5.88 22.55
C LYS A 329 28.88 5.71 24.06
N GLY A 330 28.44 4.53 24.47
CA GLY A 330 28.29 4.17 25.87
C GLY A 330 29.63 3.93 26.55
N ALA A 331 29.68 4.08 27.88
CA ALA A 331 30.90 3.90 28.67
C ALA A 331 31.53 2.50 28.53
N ASN A 332 30.72 1.48 28.23
CA ASN A 332 31.16 0.11 27.96
C ASN A 332 31.55 -0.15 26.49
N GLY A 333 31.68 0.89 25.67
CA GLY A 333 31.98 0.78 24.24
C GLY A 333 30.79 0.39 23.35
N SER A 334 29.58 0.32 23.89
CA SER A 334 28.34 0.15 23.09
C SER A 334 28.01 1.40 22.28
N PHE A 335 27.16 1.24 21.26
CA PHE A 335 26.61 2.33 20.47
C PHE A 335 25.13 2.48 20.76
N VAL A 336 24.75 3.61 21.35
CA VAL A 336 23.36 3.96 21.69
C VAL A 336 22.82 4.87 20.60
N LEU A 337 21.91 4.34 19.80
CA LEU A 337 21.20 5.10 18.77
C LEU A 337 19.88 5.59 19.35
N GLN A 338 19.72 6.91 19.44
CA GLN A 338 18.49 7.56 19.88
C GLN A 338 17.84 8.24 18.68
N GLY A 339 16.64 7.81 18.32
CA GLY A 339 15.98 8.24 17.11
C GLY A 339 14.52 8.63 17.26
N LEU A 340 14.06 9.31 16.21
CA LEU A 340 12.71 9.81 16.03
C LEU A 340 12.14 9.28 14.72
N GLY A 341 10.83 9.16 14.63
CA GLY A 341 10.14 8.67 13.45
C GLY A 341 10.11 7.14 13.33
N TYR A 342 9.29 6.68 12.40
CA TYR A 342 9.09 5.28 12.07
C TYR A 342 8.64 5.19 10.60
N GLY A 343 9.50 4.63 9.77
CA GLY A 343 9.33 4.51 8.33
C GLY A 343 10.36 5.35 7.57
N HIS A 344 10.08 5.59 6.29
CA HIS A 344 11.01 6.24 5.37
C HIS A 344 10.93 7.77 5.39
N GLY A 345 9.95 8.38 6.08
CA GLY A 345 9.85 9.83 6.22
C GLY A 345 9.34 10.57 4.98
N LEU A 346 8.84 9.86 3.96
CA LEU A 346 8.40 10.47 2.69
C LEU A 346 6.88 10.54 2.61
N GLY A 347 6.38 11.60 1.98
CA GLY A 347 4.95 11.82 1.78
C GLY A 347 4.20 11.96 3.10
N MET A 348 3.05 11.30 3.21
CA MET A 348 2.15 11.47 4.35
C MET A 348 2.60 10.71 5.59
N SER A 349 2.67 11.42 6.73
CA SER A 349 2.82 10.83 8.06
C SER A 349 1.45 10.43 8.60
N GLN A 350 1.28 9.16 9.00
CA GLN A 350 0.01 8.63 9.49
C GLN A 350 -0.39 9.29 10.82
N TRP A 351 0.55 9.38 11.77
CA TRP A 351 0.31 10.06 13.04
C TRP A 351 0.18 11.57 12.90
N GLY A 352 0.91 12.16 11.95
CA GLY A 352 0.73 13.56 11.61
C GLY A 352 -0.66 13.86 11.03
N ALA A 353 -1.16 13.00 10.14
CA ALA A 353 -2.53 13.05 9.63
C ALA A 353 -3.58 12.89 10.76
N TYR A 354 -3.36 11.96 11.69
CA TYR A 354 -4.18 11.83 12.90
C TYR A 354 -4.26 13.15 13.68
N ASN A 355 -3.12 13.73 14.02
CA ASN A 355 -3.08 14.95 14.83
C ASN A 355 -3.62 16.19 14.09
N LEU A 356 -3.44 16.27 12.77
CA LEU A 356 -4.09 17.29 11.95
C LEU A 356 -5.62 17.14 11.97
N ALA A 357 -6.12 15.91 11.82
CA ALA A 357 -7.55 15.64 11.90
C ALA A 357 -8.14 15.96 13.29
N GLN A 358 -7.41 15.64 14.37
CA GLN A 358 -7.79 16.03 15.74
C GLN A 358 -7.90 17.55 15.92
N ARG A 359 -7.14 18.32 15.12
CA ARG A 359 -7.20 19.80 15.10
C ARG A 359 -8.24 20.36 14.12
N GLY A 360 -9.08 19.50 13.55
CA GLY A 360 -10.16 19.88 12.65
C GLY A 360 -9.77 20.00 11.17
N ALA A 361 -8.56 19.57 10.78
CA ALA A 361 -8.20 19.52 9.37
C ALA A 361 -9.00 18.41 8.65
N ASN A 362 -9.53 18.72 7.48
CA ASN A 362 -10.16 17.72 6.61
C ASN A 362 -9.12 16.96 5.77
N HIS A 363 -9.53 15.86 5.15
CA HIS A 363 -8.64 15.02 4.34
C HIS A 363 -7.97 15.77 3.18
N LEU A 364 -8.61 16.77 2.58
CA LEU A 364 -8.02 17.58 1.51
C LEU A 364 -6.87 18.45 2.03
N GLN A 365 -7.05 19.05 3.20
CA GLN A 365 -6.00 19.84 3.86
C GLN A 365 -4.84 18.95 4.29
N ILE A 366 -5.12 17.75 4.82
CA ILE A 366 -4.10 16.77 5.19
C ILE A 366 -3.29 16.36 3.94
N LEU A 367 -3.96 15.95 2.86
CA LEU A 367 -3.31 15.52 1.64
C LEU A 367 -2.51 16.64 0.98
N GLY A 368 -3.07 17.86 0.90
CA GLY A 368 -2.40 19.03 0.34
C GLY A 368 -1.21 19.51 1.19
N HIS A 369 -1.19 19.20 2.48
CA HIS A 369 -0.03 19.44 3.35
C HIS A 369 1.13 18.50 3.03
N TYR A 370 0.87 17.20 2.84
CA TYR A 370 1.94 16.22 2.62
C TYR A 370 2.35 16.02 1.16
N TYR A 371 1.46 16.28 0.21
CA TYR A 371 1.71 16.14 -1.22
C TYR A 371 1.57 17.49 -1.93
N GLN A 372 2.69 18.08 -2.31
CA GLN A 372 2.74 19.48 -2.76
C GLN A 372 2.29 19.64 -4.21
N GLY A 373 1.41 20.62 -4.46
CA GLY A 373 0.96 20.98 -5.82
C GLY A 373 0.15 19.90 -6.54
N VAL A 374 -0.38 18.90 -5.82
CA VAL A 374 -1.21 17.84 -6.40
C VAL A 374 -2.66 18.29 -6.56
N SER A 375 -3.37 17.63 -7.47
CA SER A 375 -4.82 17.74 -7.65
C SER A 375 -5.51 16.46 -7.22
N LEU A 376 -6.70 16.58 -6.64
CA LEU A 376 -7.59 15.45 -6.42
C LEU A 376 -8.45 15.26 -7.67
N THR A 377 -8.36 14.09 -8.30
CA THR A 377 -9.07 13.79 -9.53
C THR A 377 -9.79 12.44 -9.42
N PRO A 378 -10.94 12.25 -10.09
CA PRO A 378 -11.53 10.92 -10.21
C PRO A 378 -10.63 10.01 -11.06
N ILE A 379 -10.60 8.72 -10.74
CA ILE A 379 -9.98 7.69 -11.58
C ILE A 379 -10.57 7.83 -12.98
N GLN A 380 -9.66 7.96 -13.96
CA GLN A 380 -10.05 7.89 -15.36
C GLN A 380 -10.11 6.42 -15.79
N PRO A 381 -11.24 5.91 -16.29
CA PRO A 381 -11.27 4.61 -16.93
C PRO A 381 -10.37 4.69 -18.18
N LYS A 382 -9.33 3.85 -18.22
CA LYS A 382 -8.44 3.71 -19.39
C LYS A 382 -8.90 2.58 -20.27
#